data_AF-K1YTM3-F1
#
_entry.id   AF-K1YTM3-F1
#
_cell.length_a   1.000
_cell.length_b   1.000
_cell.length_c   1.000
_cell.angle_alpha   90.00
_cell.angle_beta   90.00
_cell.angle_gamma   90.00
#
_symmetry.space_group_name_H-M   'P 1'
#
loop_
_entity.id
_entity.type
_entity.pdbx_description
1 polymer ?
#
loop_
_entity_poly.entity_id
_entity_poly.type
_entity_poly.pdbx_seq_one_letter_code
_entity_poly.pdbx_strand_id
1 'polypeptide(L)'
;LWKNKKAQLKEIEDNFKIKSEKMEYMKFQLKELEFLEKIADIEEEKLEREHSILSDYLRIKEISEEALSIGCKSNESLNLKLKEFSQCLSALNEFDKSFGENLNEINSLKISISDAIDKVKSFAHNLEPNPSRLEELDSILGKIRNQKLKYGLSYKELIEFYKKLKRDIKSIEDAPDTLTLQKEIEEIKTELISKAEALTKKRKIKSKDFKKNLETELGDLGMNTAQVFIDIKDTEFTESGKDRVEFMIITNPGENEKPLNKIVSGGELCRIMLAFKVIVSETDDIPVLVFDEIDANIGGVTALSAANKMKTVSEKRQIITITHQPQIAAKADKHFAVEKVIIDNRNNTKVKVLNMEDRVIEIARMLGGHDITSVVKKHAKEMLSL
;
A
#
# COMPACT_ATOMS: atom_id res chain seq x y z
N LEU A 1 -2.41 7.85 -10.20
CA LEU A 1 -3.57 8.53 -9.60
C LEU A 1 -4.91 7.94 -10.04
N TRP A 2 -5.30 8.06 -11.33
CA TRP A 2 -6.59 7.56 -11.83
C TRP A 2 -6.88 6.09 -11.51
N LYS A 3 -5.93 5.17 -11.80
CA LYS A 3 -6.06 3.74 -11.48
C LYS A 3 -6.27 3.49 -9.97
N ASN A 4 -5.58 4.24 -9.11
CA ASN A 4 -5.69 4.10 -7.65
C ASN A 4 -7.06 4.54 -7.15
N LYS A 5 -7.57 5.69 -7.63
CA LYS A 5 -8.91 6.18 -7.28
C LYS A 5 -10.00 5.22 -7.77
N LYS A 6 -9.85 4.64 -8.97
CA LYS A 6 -10.76 3.61 -9.48
C LYS A 6 -10.72 2.32 -8.64
N ALA A 7 -9.53 1.91 -8.19
CA ALA A 7 -9.39 0.75 -7.30
C ALA A 7 -10.03 1.02 -5.93
N GLN A 8 -9.85 2.22 -5.37
CA GLN A 8 -10.48 2.66 -4.12
C GLN A 8 -12.01 2.67 -4.23
N LEU A 9 -12.58 3.19 -5.33
CA LEU A 9 -14.03 3.15 -5.55
C LEU A 9 -14.54 1.71 -5.61
N LYS A 10 -13.85 0.85 -6.36
CA LYS A 10 -14.21 -0.57 -6.46
C LYS A 10 -14.17 -1.27 -5.12
N GLU A 11 -13.14 -1.01 -4.31
CA GLU A 11 -13.03 -1.56 -2.96
C GLU A 11 -14.18 -1.07 -2.05
N ILE A 12 -14.56 0.21 -2.15
CA ILE A 12 -15.70 0.76 -1.42
C ILE A 12 -17.01 0.09 -1.88
N GLU A 13 -17.23 -0.07 -3.19
CA GLU A 13 -18.43 -0.71 -3.76
C GLU A 13 -18.53 -2.20 -3.37
N ASP A 14 -17.43 -2.95 -3.48
CA ASP A 14 -17.36 -4.36 -3.10
C ASP A 14 -17.60 -4.52 -1.58
N ASN A 15 -17.00 -3.66 -0.77
CA ASN A 15 -17.24 -3.63 0.68
C ASN A 15 -18.68 -3.19 1.01
N PHE A 16 -19.26 -2.25 0.28
CA PHE A 16 -20.63 -1.79 0.51
C PHE A 16 -21.64 -2.91 0.25
N LYS A 17 -21.44 -3.71 -0.81
CA LYS A 17 -22.31 -4.85 -1.11
C LYS A 17 -22.29 -5.90 0.00
N ILE A 18 -21.10 -6.26 0.49
CA ILE A 18 -20.93 -7.20 1.62
C ILE A 18 -21.47 -6.60 2.93
N LYS A 19 -21.33 -5.27 3.10
CA LYS A 19 -21.82 -4.55 4.28
C LYS A 19 -23.33 -4.36 4.26
N SER A 20 -24.00 -4.28 3.11
CA SER A 20 -25.45 -4.04 3.03
C SER A 20 -26.28 -5.19 3.60
N GLU A 21 -25.95 -6.44 3.25
CA GLU A 21 -26.63 -7.62 3.80
C GLU A 21 -26.35 -7.78 5.31
N LYS A 22 -25.11 -7.51 5.72
CA LYS A 22 -24.75 -7.48 7.15
C LYS A 22 -25.41 -6.33 7.89
N MET A 23 -25.63 -5.19 7.23
CA MET A 23 -26.19 -3.97 7.81
C MET A 23 -27.65 -4.18 8.21
N GLU A 24 -28.46 -4.83 7.38
CA GLU A 24 -29.84 -5.13 7.75
C GLU A 24 -29.91 -6.03 8.99
N TYR A 25 -29.06 -7.06 9.03
CA TYR A 25 -28.95 -7.93 10.19
C TYR A 25 -28.46 -7.18 11.43
N MET A 26 -27.44 -6.33 11.30
CA MET A 26 -26.94 -5.50 12.39
C MET A 26 -28.01 -4.51 12.87
N LYS A 27 -28.75 -3.85 11.98
CA LYS A 27 -29.87 -2.96 12.35
C LYS A 27 -30.97 -3.71 13.10
N PHE A 28 -31.28 -4.93 12.69
CA PHE A 28 -32.20 -5.81 13.41
C PHE A 28 -31.69 -6.11 14.83
N GLN A 29 -30.42 -6.51 14.97
CA GLN A 29 -29.80 -6.75 16.28
C GLN A 29 -29.76 -5.49 17.15
N LEU A 30 -29.49 -4.30 16.58
CA LEU A 30 -29.51 -3.03 17.29
C LEU A 30 -30.87 -2.75 17.89
N LYS A 31 -31.93 -2.94 17.10
CA LYS A 31 -33.31 -2.71 17.52
C LYS A 31 -33.75 -3.68 18.63
N GLU A 32 -33.34 -4.94 18.57
CA GLU A 32 -33.60 -5.91 19.66
C GLU A 32 -32.92 -5.52 20.98
N LEU A 33 -31.75 -4.89 20.91
CA LEU A 33 -30.92 -4.53 22.06
C LEU A 33 -31.09 -3.07 22.50
N GLU A 34 -31.95 -2.30 21.84
CA GLU A 34 -32.12 -0.85 22.08
C GLU A 34 -32.54 -0.53 23.52
N PHE A 35 -33.28 -1.43 24.17
CA PHE A 35 -33.68 -1.27 25.57
C PHE A 35 -32.48 -1.19 26.54
N LEU A 36 -31.32 -1.73 26.16
CA LEU A 36 -30.09 -1.66 26.96
C LEU A 36 -29.59 -0.22 27.11
N GLU A 37 -29.91 0.69 26.19
CA GLU A 37 -29.47 2.08 26.26
C GLU A 37 -29.90 2.78 27.55
N LYS A 38 -31.11 2.46 28.04
CA LYS A 38 -31.66 3.07 29.26
C LYS A 38 -31.10 2.48 30.55
N ILE A 39 -30.51 1.30 30.50
CA ILE A 39 -30.08 0.54 31.68
C ILE A 39 -28.57 0.24 31.69
N ALA A 40 -27.83 0.65 30.67
CA ALA A 40 -26.42 0.31 30.48
C ALA A 40 -25.51 0.71 31.65
N ASP A 41 -25.92 1.72 32.43
CA ASP A 41 -25.16 2.24 33.58
C ASP A 41 -25.63 1.63 34.92
N ILE A 42 -26.63 0.74 34.90
CA ILE A 42 -27.18 0.06 36.07
C ILE A 42 -26.61 -1.36 36.12
N GLU A 43 -26.16 -1.81 37.29
CA GLU A 43 -25.74 -3.19 37.47
C GLU A 43 -26.95 -4.13 37.50
N GLU A 44 -26.85 -5.30 36.83
CA GLU A 44 -27.91 -6.33 36.79
C GLU A 44 -28.40 -6.67 38.21
N GLU A 45 -27.47 -6.83 39.16
CA GLU A 45 -27.77 -7.11 40.58
C GLU A 45 -28.67 -6.06 41.23
N LYS A 46 -28.59 -4.78 40.81
CA LYS A 46 -29.45 -3.72 41.36
C LYS A 46 -30.88 -3.88 40.86
N LEU A 47 -31.06 -4.23 39.58
CA LEU A 47 -32.37 -4.51 39.00
C LEU A 47 -33.02 -5.74 39.64
N GLU A 48 -32.23 -6.79 39.88
CA GLU A 48 -32.69 -8.01 40.55
C GLU A 48 -33.08 -7.75 42.02
N ARG A 49 -32.30 -6.94 42.75
CA ARG A 49 -32.63 -6.53 44.13
C ARG A 49 -33.91 -5.70 44.17
N GLU A 50 -34.06 -4.72 43.27
CA GLU A 50 -35.26 -3.89 43.17
C GLU A 50 -36.49 -4.75 42.87
N HIS A 51 -36.36 -5.69 41.93
CA HIS A 51 -37.42 -6.65 41.57
C HIS A 51 -37.83 -7.51 42.76
N SER A 52 -36.87 -8.11 43.47
CA SER A 52 -37.14 -8.96 44.64
C SER A 52 -37.84 -8.22 45.77
N ILE A 53 -37.50 -6.94 46.02
CA ILE A 53 -38.17 -6.13 47.04
C ILE A 53 -39.62 -5.86 46.64
N LEU A 54 -39.87 -5.52 45.37
CA LEU A 54 -41.21 -5.21 44.89
C LEU A 54 -42.09 -6.47 44.75
N SER A 55 -41.52 -7.61 44.34
CA SER A 55 -42.26 -8.86 44.16
C SER A 55 -42.74 -9.44 45.50
N ASP A 56 -41.91 -9.34 46.54
CA ASP A 56 -42.20 -9.84 47.89
C ASP A 56 -42.68 -8.73 48.84
N TYR A 57 -43.14 -7.59 48.31
CA TYR A 57 -43.49 -6.39 49.08
C TYR A 57 -44.38 -6.68 50.31
N LEU A 58 -45.46 -7.45 50.14
CA LEU A 58 -46.39 -7.75 51.24
C LEU A 58 -45.69 -8.50 52.38
N ARG A 59 -44.91 -9.52 52.04
CA ARG A 59 -44.16 -10.32 53.01
C ARG A 59 -43.07 -9.51 53.69
N ILE A 60 -42.33 -8.70 52.93
CA ILE A 60 -41.27 -7.83 53.45
C ILE A 60 -41.85 -6.79 54.40
N LYS A 61 -43.02 -6.23 54.08
CA LYS A 61 -43.74 -5.30 54.94
C LYS A 61 -44.15 -5.96 56.25
N GLU A 62 -44.78 -7.13 56.21
CA GLU A 62 -45.17 -7.89 57.41
C GLU A 62 -43.96 -8.19 58.31
N ILE A 63 -42.87 -8.70 57.74
CA ILE A 63 -41.63 -9.00 58.48
C ILE A 63 -41.02 -7.72 59.08
N SER A 64 -41.06 -6.60 58.35
CA SER A 64 -40.52 -5.32 58.83
C SER A 64 -41.35 -4.75 59.98
N GLU A 65 -42.67 -4.84 59.89
CA GLU A 65 -43.60 -4.43 60.96
C GLU A 65 -43.42 -5.31 62.21
N GLU A 66 -43.28 -6.62 62.03
CA GLU A 66 -42.98 -7.56 63.11
C GLU A 66 -41.62 -7.26 63.76
N ALA A 67 -40.58 -7.05 62.96
CA ALA A 67 -39.24 -6.69 63.43
C ALA A 67 -39.23 -5.37 64.21
N LEU A 68 -39.99 -4.36 63.78
CA LEU A 68 -40.15 -3.10 64.50
C LEU A 68 -40.98 -3.26 65.78
N SER A 69 -42.03 -4.09 65.76
CA SER A 69 -42.83 -4.39 66.97
C SER A 69 -41.97 -5.08 68.03
N ILE A 70 -41.19 -6.10 67.64
CA ILE A 70 -40.25 -6.80 68.52
C ILE A 70 -39.17 -5.83 68.98
N GLY A 71 -38.50 -5.16 68.05
CA GLY A 71 -37.42 -4.21 68.31
C GLY A 71 -37.85 -3.13 69.29
N CYS A 72 -38.91 -2.36 69.00
CA CYS A 72 -39.33 -1.25 69.85
C CYS A 72 -39.86 -1.70 71.22
N LYS A 73 -40.75 -2.71 71.28
CA LYS A 73 -41.33 -3.17 72.56
C LYS A 73 -40.31 -3.84 73.47
N SER A 74 -39.39 -4.63 72.91
CA SER A 74 -38.34 -5.27 73.69
C SER A 74 -37.22 -4.29 74.07
N ASN A 75 -36.93 -3.30 73.24
CA ASN A 75 -35.83 -2.36 73.46
C ASN A 75 -36.11 -1.37 74.60
N GLU A 76 -37.36 -0.99 74.89
CA GLU A 76 -37.64 -0.17 76.08
C GLU A 76 -37.26 -0.89 77.37
N SER A 77 -37.67 -2.16 77.51
CA SER A 77 -37.32 -3.00 78.67
C SER A 77 -35.83 -3.38 78.70
N LEU A 78 -35.26 -3.70 77.54
CA LEU A 78 -33.86 -4.07 77.41
C LEU A 78 -32.93 -2.89 77.66
N ASN A 79 -33.21 -1.70 77.12
CA ASN A 79 -32.41 -0.50 77.36
C ASN A 79 -32.42 -0.09 78.83
N LEU A 80 -33.56 -0.22 79.52
CA LEU A 80 -33.63 0.01 80.96
C LEU A 80 -32.71 -0.95 81.72
N LYS A 81 -32.79 -2.26 81.44
CA LYS A 81 -31.92 -3.26 82.06
C LYS A 81 -30.44 -3.08 81.71
N LEU A 82 -30.12 -2.77 80.46
CA LEU A 82 -28.74 -2.49 80.03
C LEU A 82 -28.21 -1.19 80.65
N LYS A 83 -29.08 -0.22 80.93
CA LYS A 83 -28.73 1.01 81.66
C LYS A 83 -28.43 0.72 83.12
N GLU A 84 -29.29 -0.02 83.81
CA GLU A 84 -29.05 -0.49 85.18
C GLU A 84 -27.77 -1.33 85.26
N PHE A 85 -27.57 -2.27 84.33
CA PHE A 85 -26.36 -3.08 84.27
C PHE A 85 -25.10 -2.24 84.02
N SER A 86 -25.16 -1.24 83.12
CA SER A 86 -24.04 -0.31 82.92
C SER A 86 -23.74 0.55 84.15
N GLN A 87 -24.75 0.89 84.97
CA GLN A 87 -24.53 1.60 86.23
C GLN A 87 -23.83 0.72 87.26
N CYS A 88 -24.22 -0.56 87.36
CA CYS A 88 -23.53 -1.54 88.20
C CYS A 88 -22.08 -1.76 87.75
N LEU A 89 -21.83 -1.91 86.45
CA LEU A 89 -20.47 -2.01 85.90
C LEU A 89 -19.65 -0.75 86.15
N SER A 90 -20.26 0.43 86.04
CA SER A 90 -19.60 1.70 86.36
C SER A 90 -19.20 1.76 87.84
N ALA A 91 -20.08 1.33 88.75
CA ALA A 91 -19.78 1.27 90.18
C ALA A 91 -18.68 0.23 90.48
N LEU A 92 -18.73 -0.96 89.87
CA LEU A 92 -17.66 -1.96 89.98
C LEU A 92 -16.32 -1.45 89.46
N ASN A 93 -16.33 -0.67 88.38
CA ASN A 93 -15.14 -0.04 87.81
C ASN A 93 -14.50 1.04 88.71
N GLU A 94 -15.21 1.53 89.74
CA GLU A 94 -14.59 2.36 90.78
C GLU A 94 -13.70 1.54 91.71
N PHE A 95 -14.03 0.26 91.94
CA PHE A 95 -13.28 -0.66 92.78
C PHE A 95 -12.17 -1.42 92.01
N ASP A 96 -12.45 -1.85 90.78
CA ASP A 96 -11.51 -2.58 89.94
C ASP A 96 -11.61 -2.11 88.49
N LYS A 97 -10.52 -1.53 87.97
CA LYS A 97 -10.48 -0.94 86.62
C LYS A 97 -10.60 -1.97 85.49
N SER A 98 -10.48 -3.27 85.77
CA SER A 98 -10.67 -4.33 84.77
C SER A 98 -12.09 -4.36 84.19
N PHE A 99 -13.10 -3.82 84.89
CA PHE A 99 -14.49 -3.74 84.38
C PHE A 99 -14.73 -2.63 83.33
N GLY A 100 -13.74 -1.76 83.08
CA GLY A 100 -13.87 -0.66 82.12
C GLY A 100 -14.12 -1.12 80.68
N GLU A 101 -13.53 -2.24 80.26
CA GLU A 101 -13.75 -2.81 78.92
C GLU A 101 -15.19 -3.31 78.75
N ASN A 102 -15.72 -4.03 79.74
CA ASN A 102 -17.11 -4.52 79.69
C ASN A 102 -18.14 -3.38 79.70
N LEU A 103 -17.84 -2.27 80.39
CA LEU A 103 -18.70 -1.08 80.35
C LEU A 103 -18.77 -0.47 78.93
N ASN A 104 -17.63 -0.40 78.24
CA ASN A 104 -17.57 0.07 76.86
C ASN A 104 -18.32 -0.87 75.90
N GLU A 105 -18.15 -2.19 76.07
CA GLU A 105 -18.89 -3.20 75.30
C GLU A 105 -20.40 -3.03 75.43
N ILE A 106 -20.93 -2.90 76.66
CA ILE A 106 -22.37 -2.71 76.89
C ILE A 106 -22.89 -1.42 76.24
N ASN A 107 -22.13 -0.33 76.29
CA ASN A 107 -22.52 0.91 75.63
C ASN A 107 -22.50 0.79 74.10
N SER A 108 -21.52 0.09 73.53
CA SER A 108 -21.46 -0.18 72.08
C SER A 108 -22.62 -1.06 71.60
N LEU A 109 -23.05 -2.03 72.41
CA LEU A 109 -24.19 -2.90 72.11
C LEU A 109 -25.51 -2.12 72.07
N LYS A 110 -25.73 -1.18 73.00
CA LYS A 110 -26.91 -0.30 72.99
C LYS A 110 -27.00 0.50 71.69
N ILE A 111 -25.88 1.09 71.25
CA ILE A 111 -25.81 1.85 70.00
C ILE A 111 -26.10 0.94 68.81
N SER A 112 -25.46 -0.23 68.76
CA SER A 112 -25.62 -1.21 67.66
C SER A 112 -27.07 -1.71 67.51
N ILE A 113 -27.76 -1.93 68.63
CA ILE A 113 -29.18 -2.32 68.63
C ILE A 113 -30.06 -1.17 68.13
N SER A 114 -29.80 0.07 68.60
CA SER A 114 -30.53 1.25 68.11
C SER A 114 -30.35 1.43 66.61
N ASP A 115 -29.11 1.38 66.12
CA ASP A 115 -28.79 1.53 64.70
C ASP A 115 -29.46 0.46 63.84
N ALA A 116 -29.54 -0.79 64.33
CA ALA A 116 -30.24 -1.86 63.63
C ALA A 116 -31.75 -1.60 63.52
N ILE A 117 -32.38 -1.14 64.60
CA ILE A 117 -33.80 -0.77 64.62
C ILE A 117 -34.06 0.42 63.69
N ASP A 118 -33.21 1.45 63.75
CA ASP A 118 -33.35 2.64 62.90
C ASP A 118 -33.16 2.30 61.42
N LYS A 119 -32.26 1.37 61.08
CA LYS A 119 -32.14 0.83 59.71
C LYS A 119 -33.43 0.16 59.24
N VAL A 120 -34.00 -0.75 60.03
CA VAL A 120 -35.29 -1.40 59.68
C VAL A 120 -36.40 -0.36 59.56
N LYS A 121 -36.42 0.64 60.44
CA LYS A 121 -37.40 1.73 60.42
C LYS A 121 -37.30 2.56 59.15
N SER A 122 -36.07 2.94 58.76
CA SER A 122 -35.82 3.68 57.53
C SER A 122 -36.19 2.86 56.28
N PHE A 123 -35.87 1.56 56.27
CA PHE A 123 -36.22 0.65 55.19
C PHE A 123 -37.73 0.49 55.04
N ALA A 124 -38.44 0.23 56.14
CA ALA A 124 -39.89 0.09 56.15
C ALA A 124 -40.61 1.39 55.75
N HIS A 125 -40.08 2.54 56.15
CA HIS A 125 -40.66 3.84 55.78
C HIS A 125 -40.53 4.14 54.29
N ASN A 126 -39.42 3.74 53.67
CA ASN A 126 -39.17 3.92 52.23
C ASN A 126 -39.77 2.79 51.37
N LEU A 127 -40.40 1.78 51.98
CA LEU A 127 -40.99 0.66 51.28
C LEU A 127 -42.36 1.04 50.71
N GLU A 128 -42.41 1.30 49.41
CA GLU A 128 -43.64 1.67 48.70
C GLU A 128 -44.03 0.61 47.67
N PRO A 129 -45.33 0.25 47.56
CA PRO A 129 -45.78 -0.66 46.53
C PRO A 129 -45.78 0.06 45.18
N ASN A 130 -45.13 -0.54 44.18
CA ASN A 130 -45.10 0.02 42.82
C ASN A 130 -45.36 -1.08 41.77
N PRO A 131 -46.63 -1.43 41.51
CA PRO A 131 -46.99 -2.49 40.56
C PRO A 131 -46.50 -2.20 39.14
N SER A 132 -46.59 -0.94 38.68
CA SER A 132 -46.14 -0.55 37.34
C SER A 132 -44.64 -0.71 37.16
N ARG A 133 -43.84 -0.41 38.19
CA ARG A 133 -42.38 -0.62 38.17
C ARG A 133 -42.03 -2.11 38.21
N LEU A 134 -42.78 -2.92 38.96
CA LEU A 134 -42.59 -4.37 38.99
C LEU A 134 -42.81 -4.99 37.61
N GLU A 135 -43.90 -4.63 36.91
CA GLU A 135 -44.16 -5.07 35.54
C GLU A 135 -43.06 -4.63 34.56
N GLU A 136 -42.53 -3.41 34.72
CA GLU A 136 -41.40 -2.92 33.93
C GLU A 136 -40.14 -3.77 34.17
N LEU A 137 -39.82 -4.06 35.43
CA LEU A 137 -38.68 -4.88 35.83
C LEU A 137 -38.81 -6.33 35.33
N ASP A 138 -40.01 -6.92 35.40
CA ASP A 138 -40.30 -8.24 34.81
C ASP A 138 -40.01 -8.24 33.30
N SER A 139 -40.46 -7.20 32.60
CA SER A 139 -40.19 -7.04 31.16
C SER A 139 -38.70 -6.89 30.87
N ILE A 140 -38.00 -6.06 31.65
CA ILE A 140 -36.57 -5.77 31.48
C ILE A 140 -35.74 -7.02 31.77
N LEU A 141 -35.91 -7.64 32.94
CA LEU A 141 -35.16 -8.84 33.35
C LEU A 141 -35.46 -10.02 32.43
N GLY A 142 -36.71 -10.17 31.98
CA GLY A 142 -37.09 -11.16 30.97
C GLY A 142 -36.36 -10.93 29.63
N LYS A 143 -36.31 -9.69 29.14
CA LYS A 143 -35.54 -9.34 27.93
C LYS A 143 -34.04 -9.60 28.13
N ILE A 144 -33.46 -9.18 29.26
CA ILE A 144 -32.05 -9.42 29.58
C ILE A 144 -31.75 -10.92 29.53
N ARG A 145 -32.55 -11.75 30.20
CA ARG A 145 -32.37 -13.21 30.22
C ARG A 145 -32.43 -13.82 28.81
N ASN A 146 -33.43 -13.43 28.01
CA ASN A 146 -33.57 -13.91 26.64
C ASN A 146 -32.37 -13.52 25.77
N GLN A 147 -31.87 -12.29 25.90
CA GLN A 147 -30.71 -11.85 25.13
C GLN A 147 -29.40 -12.49 25.61
N LYS A 148 -29.20 -12.67 26.93
CA LYS A 148 -28.07 -13.43 27.49
C LYS A 148 -28.05 -14.86 26.94
N LEU A 149 -29.20 -15.52 26.85
CA LEU A 149 -29.32 -16.86 26.25
C LEU A 149 -29.07 -16.84 24.72
N LYS A 150 -29.65 -15.88 24.01
CA LYS A 150 -29.54 -15.75 22.55
C LYS A 150 -28.09 -15.52 22.10
N TYR A 151 -27.37 -14.66 22.81
CA TYR A 151 -26.00 -14.27 22.45
C TYR A 151 -24.92 -15.04 23.22
N GLY A 152 -25.28 -15.76 24.29
CA GLY A 152 -24.32 -16.46 25.14
C GLY A 152 -23.38 -15.53 25.92
N LEU A 153 -23.84 -14.30 26.19
CA LEU A 153 -23.05 -13.24 26.82
C LEU A 153 -23.55 -12.94 28.23
N SER A 154 -22.65 -12.48 29.10
CA SER A 154 -23.03 -11.83 30.35
C SER A 154 -23.69 -10.47 30.10
N TYR A 155 -24.34 -9.88 31.11
CA TYR A 155 -24.99 -8.57 30.98
C TYR A 155 -24.00 -7.46 30.59
N LYS A 156 -22.80 -7.45 31.18
CA LYS A 156 -21.74 -6.47 30.85
C LYS A 156 -21.29 -6.62 29.39
N GLU A 157 -21.03 -7.84 28.96
CA GLU A 157 -20.63 -8.14 27.58
C GLU A 157 -21.74 -7.80 26.58
N LEU A 158 -23.02 -7.99 26.95
CA LEU A 158 -24.15 -7.64 26.11
C LEU A 158 -24.26 -6.11 25.90
N ILE A 159 -24.01 -5.31 26.93
CA ILE A 159 -23.93 -3.84 26.82
C ILE A 159 -22.77 -3.43 25.91
N GLU A 160 -21.60 -4.03 26.08
CA GLU A 160 -20.43 -3.76 25.22
C GLU A 160 -20.72 -4.14 23.77
N PHE A 161 -21.38 -5.27 23.54
CA PHE A 161 -21.83 -5.71 22.23
C PHE A 161 -22.78 -4.70 21.60
N TYR A 162 -23.80 -4.22 22.34
CA TYR A 162 -24.70 -3.16 21.87
C TYR A 162 -23.96 -1.87 21.50
N LYS A 163 -23.04 -1.39 22.37
CA LYS A 163 -22.23 -0.19 22.12
C LYS A 163 -21.30 -0.36 20.89
N LYS A 164 -20.75 -1.55 20.68
CA LYS A 164 -19.95 -1.86 19.50
C LYS A 164 -20.81 -1.83 18.23
N LEU A 165 -21.95 -2.51 18.27
CA LEU A 165 -22.86 -2.62 17.13
C LEU A 165 -23.40 -1.25 16.69
N LYS A 166 -23.71 -0.34 17.63
CA LYS A 166 -24.08 1.06 17.33
C LYS A 166 -22.95 1.83 16.64
N ARG A 167 -21.69 1.64 17.06
CA ARG A 167 -20.51 2.28 16.43
C ARG A 167 -20.25 1.74 15.03
N ASP A 168 -20.31 0.43 14.86
CA ASP A 168 -20.03 -0.22 13.59
C ASP A 168 -21.06 0.17 12.52
N ILE A 169 -22.36 0.25 12.89
CA ILE A 169 -23.42 0.74 12.00
C ILE A 169 -23.15 2.17 11.55
N LYS A 170 -22.86 3.06 12.49
CA LYS A 170 -22.58 4.47 12.19
C LYS A 170 -21.37 4.64 11.26
N SER A 171 -20.30 3.89 11.49
CA SER A 171 -19.11 3.93 10.62
C SER A 171 -19.38 3.50 9.18
N ILE A 172 -20.38 2.66 8.94
CA ILE A 172 -20.74 2.23 7.59
C ILE A 172 -21.66 3.27 6.93
N GLU A 173 -22.56 3.88 7.69
CA GLU A 173 -23.43 4.98 7.20
C GLU A 173 -22.63 6.25 6.88
N ASP A 174 -21.57 6.53 7.64
CA ASP A 174 -20.66 7.68 7.44
C ASP A 174 -19.55 7.41 6.39
N ALA A 175 -19.61 6.30 5.64
CA ALA A 175 -18.61 6.00 4.61
C ALA A 175 -18.57 7.10 3.53
N PRO A 176 -17.39 7.47 2.99
CA PRO A 176 -17.25 8.59 2.06
C PRO A 176 -18.23 8.46 0.89
N ASP A 177 -18.94 9.54 0.60
CA ASP A 177 -19.94 9.60 -0.45
C ASP A 177 -19.34 9.16 -1.79
N THR A 178 -19.79 8.00 -2.26
CA THR A 178 -19.33 7.38 -3.51
C THR A 178 -19.53 8.32 -4.69
N LEU A 179 -20.52 9.22 -4.63
CA LEU A 179 -20.76 10.24 -5.64
C LEU A 179 -19.61 11.26 -5.72
N THR A 180 -19.02 11.64 -4.59
CA THR A 180 -17.88 12.57 -4.58
C THR A 180 -16.65 11.93 -5.21
N LEU A 181 -16.36 10.67 -4.84
CA LEU A 181 -15.23 9.93 -5.41
C LEU A 181 -15.41 9.64 -6.91
N GLN A 182 -16.64 9.35 -7.35
CA GLN A 182 -16.96 9.18 -8.77
C GLN A 182 -16.74 10.48 -9.57
N LYS A 183 -17.13 11.64 -9.03
CA LYS A 183 -16.84 12.95 -9.65
C LYS A 183 -15.35 13.19 -9.79
N GLU A 184 -14.58 12.99 -8.72
CA GLU A 184 -13.11 13.13 -8.76
C GLU A 184 -12.48 12.23 -9.82
N ILE A 185 -12.95 10.98 -9.94
CA ILE A 185 -12.43 10.03 -10.95
C ILE A 185 -12.67 10.55 -12.37
N GLU A 186 -13.85 11.08 -12.68
CA GLU A 186 -14.16 11.59 -14.01
C GLU A 186 -13.40 12.90 -14.31
N GLU A 187 -13.19 13.77 -13.32
CA GLU A 187 -12.33 14.96 -13.47
C GLU A 187 -10.89 14.57 -13.81
N ILE A 188 -10.30 13.66 -13.02
CA ILE A 188 -8.94 13.16 -13.24
C ILE A 188 -8.82 12.45 -14.60
N LYS A 189 -9.85 11.69 -15.00
CA LYS A 189 -9.88 10.99 -16.29
C LYS A 189 -9.92 11.97 -17.46
N THR A 190 -10.70 13.05 -17.34
CA THR A 190 -10.80 14.09 -18.37
C THR A 190 -9.44 14.77 -18.56
N GLU A 191 -8.77 15.12 -17.46
CA GLU A 191 -7.41 15.68 -17.51
C GLU A 191 -6.41 14.69 -18.12
N LEU A 192 -6.48 13.42 -17.72
CA LEU A 192 -5.63 12.35 -18.24
C LEU A 192 -5.78 12.19 -19.75
N ILE A 193 -7.02 12.17 -20.27
CA ILE A 193 -7.30 12.08 -21.71
C ILE A 193 -6.68 13.27 -22.44
N SER A 194 -6.92 14.49 -21.95
CA SER A 194 -6.39 15.72 -22.56
C SER A 194 -4.85 15.70 -22.66
N LYS A 195 -4.17 15.32 -21.56
CA LYS A 195 -2.70 15.21 -21.53
C LYS A 195 -2.19 14.11 -22.44
N ALA A 196 -2.85 12.95 -22.45
CA ALA A 196 -2.46 11.83 -23.29
C ALA A 196 -2.60 12.17 -24.79
N GLU A 197 -3.69 12.84 -25.20
CA GLU A 197 -3.86 13.30 -26.57
C GLU A 197 -2.84 14.36 -26.99
N ALA A 198 -2.49 15.28 -26.08
CA ALA A 198 -1.43 16.25 -26.33
C ALA A 198 -0.08 15.54 -26.56
N LEU A 199 0.22 14.48 -25.80
CA LEU A 199 1.41 13.66 -25.98
C LEU A 199 1.37 12.90 -27.33
N THR A 200 0.25 12.27 -27.67
CA THR A 200 0.05 11.59 -28.96
C THR A 200 0.30 12.53 -30.14
N LYS A 201 -0.23 13.77 -30.07
CA LYS A 201 0.00 14.79 -31.11
C LYS A 201 1.48 15.13 -31.26
N LYS A 202 2.20 15.34 -30.15
CA LYS A 202 3.64 15.61 -30.18
C LYS A 202 4.43 14.44 -30.76
N ARG A 203 4.08 13.20 -30.40
CA ARG A 203 4.70 11.99 -30.95
C ARG A 203 4.50 11.88 -32.46
N LYS A 204 3.28 12.10 -32.95
CA LYS A 204 2.96 12.07 -34.40
C LYS A 204 3.68 13.15 -35.20
N ILE A 205 3.95 14.31 -34.60
CA ILE A 205 4.74 15.36 -35.24
C ILE A 205 6.22 14.94 -35.28
N LYS A 206 6.78 14.57 -34.13
CA LYS A 206 8.21 14.21 -34.03
C LYS A 206 8.57 12.92 -34.77
N SER A 207 7.63 11.99 -34.92
CA SER A 207 7.87 10.77 -35.70
C SER A 207 8.12 11.07 -37.17
N LYS A 208 7.51 12.12 -37.74
CA LYS A 208 7.78 12.53 -39.13
C LYS A 208 9.19 13.05 -39.30
N ASP A 209 9.63 13.92 -38.39
CA ASP A 209 10.99 14.45 -38.38
C ASP A 209 12.02 13.32 -38.19
N PHE A 210 11.76 12.45 -37.21
CA PHE A 210 12.63 11.32 -36.90
C PHE A 210 12.74 10.34 -38.06
N LYS A 211 11.61 10.00 -38.71
CA LYS A 211 11.57 9.15 -39.90
C LYS A 211 12.50 9.70 -40.99
N LYS A 212 12.35 10.98 -41.34
CA LYS A 212 13.13 11.61 -42.41
C LYS A 212 14.62 11.62 -42.10
N ASN A 213 14.99 11.94 -40.86
CA ASN A 213 16.39 11.93 -40.44
C ASN A 213 16.95 10.51 -40.48
N LEU A 214 16.20 9.51 -40.02
CA LEU A 214 16.65 8.12 -40.05
C LEU A 214 16.84 7.59 -41.47
N GLU A 215 15.91 7.87 -42.39
CA GLU A 215 16.07 7.49 -43.81
C GLU A 215 17.31 8.15 -44.44
N THR A 216 17.61 9.39 -44.07
CA THR A 216 18.83 10.10 -44.54
C THR A 216 20.10 9.42 -44.01
N GLU A 217 20.16 9.16 -42.71
CA GLU A 217 21.29 8.48 -42.07
C GLU A 217 21.51 7.06 -42.62
N LEU A 218 20.43 6.34 -42.91
CA LEU A 218 20.48 5.01 -43.52
C LEU A 218 20.99 5.04 -44.96
N GLY A 219 20.61 6.05 -45.75
CA GLY A 219 21.14 6.26 -47.11
C GLY A 219 22.66 6.39 -47.11
N ASP A 220 23.21 7.24 -46.24
CA ASP A 220 24.66 7.41 -46.06
C ASP A 220 25.39 6.11 -45.68
N LEU A 221 24.68 5.21 -44.99
CA LEU A 221 25.17 3.89 -44.58
C LEU A 221 24.92 2.80 -45.64
N GLY A 222 24.64 3.20 -46.88
CA GLY A 222 24.50 2.30 -48.03
C GLY A 222 23.12 1.65 -48.14
N MET A 223 22.12 2.13 -47.39
CA MET A 223 20.74 1.62 -47.39
C MET A 223 19.80 2.63 -48.07
N ASN A 224 20.15 3.08 -49.28
CA ASN A 224 19.45 4.15 -50.02
C ASN A 224 17.96 3.88 -50.31
N THR A 225 17.57 2.61 -50.31
CA THR A 225 16.19 2.17 -50.56
C THR A 225 15.40 1.91 -49.29
N ALA A 226 16.00 2.13 -48.12
CA ALA A 226 15.35 1.84 -46.86
C ALA A 226 14.19 2.81 -46.61
N GLN A 227 13.05 2.27 -46.16
CA GLN A 227 11.89 3.06 -45.77
C GLN A 227 11.55 2.78 -44.33
N VAL A 228 11.36 3.85 -43.55
CA VAL A 228 11.07 3.77 -42.13
C VAL A 228 9.60 4.09 -41.89
N PHE A 229 8.95 3.33 -41.03
CA PHE A 229 7.60 3.59 -40.55
C PHE A 229 7.59 3.60 -39.04
N ILE A 230 6.88 4.56 -38.45
CA ILE A 230 6.73 4.69 -37.01
C ILE A 230 5.23 4.61 -36.73
N ASP A 231 4.79 3.41 -36.37
CA ASP A 231 3.40 3.13 -36.12
C ASP A 231 3.05 3.54 -34.69
N ILE A 232 2.05 4.41 -34.54
CA ILE A 232 1.62 4.97 -33.26
C ILE A 232 0.14 4.61 -33.10
N LYS A 233 -0.11 3.56 -32.31
CA LYS A 233 -1.45 3.00 -32.07
C LYS A 233 -1.94 3.31 -30.67
N ASP A 234 -3.23 3.60 -30.54
CA ASP A 234 -3.87 3.78 -29.25
C ASP A 234 -3.83 2.45 -28.44
N THR A 235 -3.59 2.56 -27.14
CA THR A 235 -3.55 1.46 -26.17
C THR A 235 -4.14 1.91 -24.84
N GLU A 236 -4.18 1.01 -23.85
CA GLU A 236 -4.61 1.38 -22.49
C GLU A 236 -3.68 2.44 -21.88
N PHE A 237 -4.20 3.24 -20.95
CA PHE A 237 -3.38 4.20 -20.23
C PHE A 237 -2.27 3.50 -19.44
N THR A 238 -1.04 3.84 -19.81
CA THR A 238 0.19 3.47 -19.09
C THR A 238 0.87 4.73 -18.57
N GLU A 239 1.97 4.56 -17.83
CA GLU A 239 2.81 5.67 -17.37
C GLU A 239 3.41 6.48 -18.51
N SER A 240 3.61 5.86 -19.68
CA SER A 240 4.12 6.51 -20.90
C SER A 240 2.99 7.06 -21.78
N GLY A 241 1.75 7.10 -21.30
CA GLY A 241 0.59 7.60 -22.04
C GLY A 241 -0.25 6.49 -22.67
N LYS A 242 -0.99 6.84 -23.73
CA LYS A 242 -1.96 5.95 -24.40
C LYS A 242 -1.50 5.47 -25.78
N ASP A 243 -0.22 5.60 -26.10
CA ASP A 243 0.31 5.20 -27.40
C ASP A 243 1.28 4.04 -27.26
N ARG A 244 1.09 3.01 -28.09
CA ARG A 244 2.11 2.02 -28.41
C ARG A 244 2.84 2.49 -29.66
N VAL A 245 4.15 2.73 -29.54
CA VAL A 245 5.01 3.14 -30.66
C VAL A 245 5.82 1.94 -31.11
N GLU A 246 5.74 1.62 -32.40
CA GLU A 246 6.48 0.51 -33.02
C GLU A 246 7.25 1.03 -34.24
N PHE A 247 8.56 0.74 -34.27
CA PHE A 247 9.42 1.10 -35.39
C PHE A 247 9.49 -0.08 -36.36
N MET A 248 9.16 0.22 -37.61
CA MET A 248 9.09 -0.73 -38.69
C MET A 248 9.97 -0.23 -39.84
N ILE A 249 10.50 -1.16 -40.62
CA ILE A 249 11.41 -0.84 -41.72
C ILE A 249 11.21 -1.78 -42.89
N ILE A 250 11.46 -1.25 -44.09
CA ILE A 250 11.74 -2.02 -45.30
C ILE A 250 13.20 -1.73 -45.65
N THR A 251 14.06 -2.75 -45.69
CA THR A 251 15.49 -2.58 -46.00
C THR A 251 15.76 -2.63 -47.50
N ASN A 252 15.08 -3.53 -48.21
CA ASN A 252 15.30 -3.79 -49.65
C ASN A 252 14.00 -3.63 -50.47
N PRO A 253 14.08 -3.21 -51.75
CA PRO A 253 12.92 -3.17 -52.64
C PRO A 253 12.29 -4.56 -52.79
N GLY A 254 10.96 -4.62 -52.70
CA GLY A 254 10.20 -5.87 -52.81
C GLY A 254 10.05 -6.67 -51.51
N GLU A 255 10.67 -6.23 -50.41
CA GLU A 255 10.39 -6.78 -49.08
C GLU A 255 9.17 -6.14 -48.42
N ASN A 256 8.52 -6.91 -47.53
CA ASN A 256 7.45 -6.39 -46.68
C ASN A 256 8.02 -5.59 -45.50
N GLU A 257 7.21 -4.65 -45.00
CA GLU A 257 7.47 -3.94 -43.77
C GLU A 257 7.60 -4.92 -42.58
N LYS A 258 8.69 -4.82 -41.83
CA LYS A 258 8.96 -5.67 -40.66
C LYS A 258 9.35 -4.83 -39.44
N PRO A 259 9.03 -5.28 -38.22
CA PRO A 259 9.55 -4.67 -37.01
C PRO A 259 11.08 -4.75 -36.96
N LEU A 260 11.74 -3.74 -36.36
CA LEU A 260 13.21 -3.69 -36.26
C LEU A 260 13.82 -4.95 -35.63
N ASN A 261 13.14 -5.56 -34.66
CA ASN A 261 13.63 -6.78 -33.98
C ASN A 261 13.51 -8.06 -34.82
N LYS A 262 12.89 -7.99 -36.02
CA LYS A 262 12.76 -9.12 -36.96
C LYS A 262 13.72 -9.02 -38.14
N ILE A 263 14.66 -8.08 -38.12
CA ILE A 263 15.71 -7.97 -39.14
C ILE A 263 16.70 -9.12 -38.93
N VAL A 264 16.98 -9.84 -40.01
CA VAL A 264 17.75 -11.11 -39.98
C VAL A 264 19.26 -10.88 -40.16
N SER A 265 19.65 -9.80 -40.85
CA SER A 265 21.06 -9.47 -41.10
C SER A 265 21.67 -8.66 -39.95
N GLY A 266 22.65 -9.24 -39.25
CA GLY A 266 23.34 -8.61 -38.11
C GLY A 266 23.98 -7.27 -38.47
N GLY A 267 24.70 -7.22 -39.59
CA GLY A 267 25.31 -5.98 -40.09
C GLY A 267 24.30 -4.89 -40.47
N GLU A 268 23.14 -5.24 -41.03
CA GLU A 268 22.08 -4.26 -41.30
C GLU A 268 21.50 -3.69 -40.01
N LEU A 269 21.22 -4.55 -39.03
CA LEU A 269 20.72 -4.10 -37.73
C LEU A 269 21.72 -3.18 -37.04
N CYS A 270 23.01 -3.50 -37.06
CA CYS A 270 24.06 -2.66 -36.48
C CYS A 270 24.16 -1.30 -37.16
N ARG A 271 24.06 -1.23 -38.50
CA ARG A 271 24.02 0.06 -39.22
C ARG A 271 22.78 0.86 -38.90
N ILE A 272 21.62 0.20 -38.81
CA ILE A 272 20.37 0.86 -38.38
C ILE A 272 20.55 1.43 -36.97
N MET A 273 21.08 0.64 -36.03
CA MET A 273 21.34 1.12 -34.67
C MET A 273 22.34 2.26 -34.63
N LEU A 274 23.38 2.26 -35.46
CA LEU A 274 24.31 3.39 -35.59
C LEU A 274 23.58 4.66 -36.06
N ALA A 275 22.75 4.56 -37.10
CA ALA A 275 21.93 5.68 -37.58
C ALA A 275 20.99 6.21 -36.49
N PHE A 276 20.35 5.32 -35.73
CA PHE A 276 19.56 5.69 -34.57
C PHE A 276 20.40 6.47 -33.54
N LYS A 277 21.59 5.95 -33.17
CA LYS A 277 22.47 6.57 -32.19
C LYS A 277 23.01 7.93 -32.62
N VAL A 278 23.18 8.17 -33.91
CA VAL A 278 23.52 9.50 -34.44
C VAL A 278 22.38 10.49 -34.14
N ILE A 279 21.14 10.11 -34.41
CA ILE A 279 19.95 10.98 -34.24
C ILE A 279 19.66 11.24 -32.76
N VAL A 280 19.76 10.22 -31.89
CA VAL A 280 19.49 10.36 -30.46
C VAL A 280 20.72 10.73 -29.63
N SER A 281 21.83 11.10 -30.28
CA SER A 281 23.14 11.28 -29.63
C SER A 281 23.13 12.27 -28.46
N GLU A 282 22.23 13.26 -28.48
CA GLU A 282 22.06 14.28 -27.43
C GLU A 282 21.18 13.86 -26.26
N THR A 283 20.31 12.86 -26.44
CA THR A 283 19.27 12.50 -25.46
C THR A 283 19.44 11.09 -24.87
N ASP A 284 20.37 10.31 -25.39
CA ASP A 284 20.59 8.94 -24.97
C ASP A 284 21.77 8.86 -23.99
N ASP A 285 21.57 8.23 -22.83
CA ASP A 285 22.53 8.25 -21.71
C ASP A 285 23.49 7.05 -21.71
N ILE A 286 23.45 6.19 -22.74
CA ILE A 286 24.31 4.99 -22.79
C ILE A 286 25.77 5.38 -23.08
N PRO A 287 26.71 5.16 -22.14
CA PRO A 287 28.09 5.68 -22.24
C PRO A 287 29.00 4.84 -23.14
N VAL A 288 28.72 3.54 -23.29
CA VAL A 288 29.54 2.59 -24.06
C VAL A 288 28.66 1.86 -25.06
N LEU A 289 29.08 1.87 -26.33
CA LEU A 289 28.41 1.19 -27.44
C LEU A 289 29.35 0.15 -28.04
N VAL A 290 28.83 -1.05 -28.28
CA VAL A 290 29.57 -2.12 -28.95
C VAL A 290 28.86 -2.42 -30.27
N PHE A 291 29.58 -2.25 -31.38
CA PHE A 291 29.08 -2.61 -32.71
C PHE A 291 29.88 -3.80 -33.25
N ASP A 292 29.18 -4.93 -33.40
CA ASP A 292 29.69 -6.11 -34.08
C ASP A 292 29.18 -6.10 -35.53
N GLU A 293 29.96 -6.61 -36.48
CA GLU A 293 29.58 -6.71 -37.90
C GLU A 293 29.12 -5.40 -38.59
N ILE A 294 29.50 -4.22 -38.06
CA ILE A 294 29.11 -2.94 -38.68
C ILE A 294 29.59 -2.80 -40.13
N ASP A 295 30.69 -3.51 -40.43
CA ASP A 295 31.36 -3.57 -41.72
C ASP A 295 30.97 -4.77 -42.60
N ALA A 296 29.98 -5.58 -42.18
CA ALA A 296 29.52 -6.71 -42.97
C ALA A 296 28.85 -6.26 -44.28
N ASN A 297 29.32 -6.84 -45.39
CA ASN A 297 28.82 -6.60 -46.75
C ASN A 297 28.86 -5.13 -47.20
N ILE A 298 29.77 -4.33 -46.63
CA ILE A 298 30.01 -2.94 -47.06
C ILE A 298 31.50 -2.72 -47.35
N GLY A 299 31.80 -1.72 -48.17
CA GLY A 299 33.17 -1.34 -48.50
C GLY A 299 33.25 0.07 -49.08
N GLY A 300 34.47 0.57 -49.27
CA GLY A 300 34.72 1.86 -49.91
C GLY A 300 34.03 3.03 -49.20
N VAL A 301 33.22 3.78 -49.95
CA VAL A 301 32.53 5.00 -49.45
C VAL A 301 31.60 4.67 -48.28
N THR A 302 30.88 3.55 -48.32
CA THR A 302 29.94 3.16 -47.25
C THR A 302 30.67 2.86 -45.95
N ALA A 303 31.81 2.16 -46.01
CA ALA A 303 32.64 1.89 -44.84
C ALA A 303 33.23 3.19 -44.25
N LEU A 304 33.61 4.14 -45.11
CA LEU A 304 34.07 5.46 -44.68
C LEU A 304 32.95 6.29 -44.03
N SER A 305 31.73 6.26 -44.57
CA SER A 305 30.56 6.90 -43.96
C SER A 305 30.25 6.34 -42.58
N ALA A 306 30.26 5.00 -42.44
CA ALA A 306 30.09 4.34 -41.15
C ALA A 306 31.19 4.76 -40.15
N ALA A 307 32.44 4.82 -40.60
CA ALA A 307 33.57 5.28 -39.79
C ALA A 307 33.40 6.73 -39.30
N ASN A 308 32.96 7.65 -40.17
CA ASN A 308 32.73 9.04 -39.82
C ASN A 308 31.56 9.21 -38.84
N LYS A 309 30.46 8.46 -39.03
CA LYS A 309 29.32 8.47 -38.10
C LYS A 309 29.71 7.89 -36.73
N MET A 310 30.48 6.79 -36.70
CA MET A 310 31.05 6.28 -35.45
C MET A 310 31.96 7.32 -34.79
N LYS A 311 32.81 8.02 -35.55
CA LYS A 311 33.66 9.08 -35.00
C LYS A 311 32.85 10.23 -34.38
N THR A 312 31.73 10.60 -35.01
CA THR A 312 30.81 11.62 -34.47
C THR A 312 30.19 11.16 -33.15
N VAL A 313 29.68 9.93 -33.10
CA VAL A 313 29.09 9.37 -31.87
C VAL A 313 30.16 9.20 -30.78
N SER A 314 31.42 8.92 -31.15
CA SER A 314 32.52 8.72 -30.21
C SER A 314 32.99 9.99 -29.51
N GLU A 315 32.58 11.18 -29.96
CA GLU A 315 32.89 12.44 -29.28
C GLU A 315 32.26 12.53 -27.89
N LYS A 316 31.12 11.85 -27.69
CA LYS A 316 30.38 11.84 -26.43
C LYS A 316 30.36 10.47 -25.75
N ARG A 317 30.80 9.42 -26.44
CA ARG A 317 30.64 8.02 -26.00
C ARG A 317 31.85 7.17 -26.34
N GLN A 318 32.03 6.08 -25.61
CA GLN A 318 33.00 5.07 -26.01
C GLN A 318 32.36 4.13 -27.03
N ILE A 319 33.00 3.97 -28.19
CA ILE A 319 32.61 2.96 -29.18
C ILE A 319 33.68 1.87 -29.23
N ILE A 320 33.24 0.61 -29.17
CA ILE A 320 34.07 -0.57 -29.41
C ILE A 320 33.52 -1.25 -30.65
N THR A 321 34.37 -1.48 -31.65
CA THR A 321 33.99 -2.21 -32.85
C THR A 321 35.11 -3.15 -33.27
N ILE A 322 34.74 -4.30 -33.81
CA ILE A 322 35.64 -5.25 -34.45
C ILE A 322 35.48 -5.05 -35.95
N THR A 323 36.58 -4.80 -36.65
CA THR A 323 36.52 -4.49 -38.08
C THR A 323 37.70 -5.07 -38.83
N HIS A 324 37.45 -5.44 -40.08
CA HIS A 324 38.48 -5.79 -41.06
C HIS A 324 38.66 -4.68 -42.11
N GLN A 325 37.85 -3.61 -42.06
CA GLN A 325 37.91 -2.50 -43.00
C GLN A 325 38.91 -1.43 -42.56
N PRO A 326 39.95 -1.12 -43.37
CA PRO A 326 40.94 -0.09 -43.01
C PRO A 326 40.32 1.29 -42.82
N GLN A 327 39.21 1.60 -43.51
CA GLN A 327 38.49 2.87 -43.41
C GLN A 327 37.94 3.11 -41.99
N ILE A 328 37.47 2.05 -41.34
CA ILE A 328 36.94 2.11 -39.97
C ILE A 328 38.09 2.16 -38.97
N ALA A 329 39.07 1.25 -39.09
CA ALA A 329 40.22 1.19 -38.20
C ALA A 329 41.05 2.49 -38.19
N ALA A 330 41.17 3.16 -39.35
CA ALA A 330 41.89 4.42 -39.47
C ALA A 330 41.26 5.56 -38.64
N LYS A 331 39.93 5.57 -38.46
CA LYS A 331 39.21 6.61 -37.70
C LYS A 331 39.21 6.39 -36.19
N ALA A 332 39.69 5.25 -35.71
CA ALA A 332 39.70 4.94 -34.28
C ALA A 332 40.66 5.83 -33.48
N ASP A 333 40.26 6.24 -32.28
CA ASP A 333 41.12 6.95 -31.32
C ASP A 333 42.20 6.04 -30.75
N LYS A 334 41.86 4.77 -30.53
CA LYS A 334 42.77 3.69 -30.13
C LYS A 334 42.56 2.50 -31.05
N HIS A 335 43.65 1.97 -31.59
CA HIS A 335 43.64 0.81 -32.47
C HIS A 335 44.29 -0.37 -31.75
N PHE A 336 43.55 -1.47 -31.64
CA PHE A 336 44.01 -2.72 -31.05
C PHE A 336 44.13 -3.77 -32.15
N ALA A 337 45.29 -4.42 -32.25
CA ALA A 337 45.45 -5.60 -33.09
C ALA A 337 45.17 -6.86 -32.26
N VAL A 338 44.49 -7.82 -32.88
CA VAL A 338 44.21 -9.14 -32.30
C VAL A 338 45.01 -10.17 -33.07
N GLU A 339 45.92 -10.86 -32.40
CA GLU A 339 46.84 -11.82 -33.01
C GLU A 339 46.67 -13.20 -32.35
N LYS A 340 46.75 -14.25 -33.16
CA LYS A 340 46.84 -15.63 -32.65
C LYS A 340 48.30 -15.98 -32.43
N VAL A 341 48.64 -16.39 -31.22
CA VAL A 341 49.98 -16.83 -30.82
C VAL A 341 49.93 -18.25 -30.27
N ILE A 342 50.94 -19.06 -30.55
CA ILE A 342 51.06 -20.41 -29.99
C ILE A 342 51.95 -20.32 -28.76
N ILE A 343 51.39 -20.65 -27.58
CA ILE A 343 52.10 -20.73 -26.30
C ILE A 343 51.83 -22.13 -25.75
N ASP A 344 52.88 -22.87 -25.40
CA ASP A 344 52.80 -24.25 -24.89
C ASP A 344 51.94 -25.19 -25.76
N ASN A 345 52.14 -25.09 -27.09
CA ASN A 345 51.41 -25.87 -28.09
C ASN A 345 49.88 -25.65 -28.09
N ARG A 346 49.42 -24.53 -27.53
CA ARG A 346 48.00 -24.10 -27.53
C ARG A 346 47.83 -22.74 -28.21
N ASN A 347 46.77 -22.63 -29.01
CA ASN A 347 46.36 -21.36 -29.61
C ASN A 347 45.86 -20.40 -28.53
N ASN A 348 46.55 -19.29 -28.37
CA ASN A 348 46.17 -18.19 -27.50
C ASN A 348 45.89 -16.94 -28.34
N THR A 349 45.01 -16.07 -27.87
CA THR A 349 44.71 -14.79 -28.53
C THR A 349 45.35 -13.67 -27.71
N LYS A 350 46.17 -12.86 -28.36
CA LYS A 350 46.83 -11.69 -27.76
C LYS A 350 46.26 -10.42 -28.36
N VAL A 351 45.94 -9.45 -27.51
CA VAL A 351 45.50 -8.12 -27.92
C VAL A 351 46.61 -7.12 -27.62
N LYS A 352 47.03 -6.34 -28.63
CA LYS A 352 48.08 -5.33 -28.51
C LYS A 352 47.55 -3.96 -28.92
N VAL A 353 47.80 -2.95 -28.09
CA VAL A 353 47.54 -1.54 -28.47
C VAL A 353 48.63 -1.08 -29.43
N LEU A 354 48.24 -0.53 -30.57
CA LEU A 354 49.16 -0.07 -31.59
C LEU A 354 49.56 1.39 -31.36
N ASN A 355 50.88 1.65 -31.42
CA ASN A 355 51.40 3.01 -31.52
C ASN A 355 51.22 3.55 -32.95
N MET A 356 51.60 4.80 -33.22
CA MET A 356 51.32 5.40 -34.53
C MET A 356 52.04 4.72 -35.70
N GLU A 357 53.27 4.25 -35.51
CA GLU A 357 54.02 3.53 -36.55
C GLU A 357 53.41 2.15 -36.82
N ASP A 358 53.08 1.42 -35.76
CA ASP A 358 52.40 0.13 -35.81
C ASP A 358 51.01 0.27 -36.47
N ARG A 359 50.30 1.38 -36.22
CA ARG A 359 49.02 1.69 -36.89
C ARG A 359 49.18 1.86 -38.39
N VAL A 360 50.20 2.60 -38.85
CA VAL A 360 50.46 2.77 -40.30
C VAL A 360 50.74 1.42 -40.96
N ILE A 361 51.54 0.57 -40.30
CA ILE A 361 51.85 -0.78 -40.79
C ILE A 361 50.58 -1.63 -40.85
N GLU A 362 49.76 -1.62 -39.81
CA GLU A 362 48.54 -2.42 -39.75
C GLU A 362 47.50 -1.97 -40.78
N ILE A 363 47.27 -0.66 -40.93
CA ILE A 363 46.38 -0.13 -41.98
C ILE A 363 46.91 -0.48 -43.38
N ALA A 364 48.23 -0.39 -43.60
CA ALA A 364 48.83 -0.81 -44.86
C ALA A 364 48.64 -2.31 -45.13
N ARG A 365 48.76 -3.16 -44.10
CA ARG A 365 48.47 -4.60 -44.17
C ARG A 365 47.00 -4.88 -44.50
N MET A 366 46.08 -4.13 -43.90
CA MET A 366 44.64 -4.24 -44.18
C MET A 366 44.29 -3.81 -45.62
N LEU A 367 45.03 -2.86 -46.19
CA LEU A 367 44.85 -2.38 -47.58
C LEU A 367 45.49 -3.29 -48.64
N GLY A 368 46.76 -3.66 -48.44
CA GLY A 368 47.59 -4.34 -49.45
C GLY A 368 47.86 -5.82 -49.17
N GLY A 369 47.32 -6.37 -48.08
CA GLY A 369 47.59 -7.74 -47.66
C GLY A 369 49.03 -7.91 -47.15
N HIS A 370 49.75 -8.88 -47.71
CA HIS A 370 51.13 -9.18 -47.30
C HIS A 370 52.18 -8.25 -47.94
N ASP A 371 51.84 -7.61 -49.07
CA ASP A 371 52.79 -6.78 -49.84
C ASP A 371 52.72 -5.30 -49.43
N ILE A 372 53.44 -4.96 -48.36
CA ILE A 372 53.54 -3.57 -47.87
C ILE A 372 54.54 -2.80 -48.73
N THR A 373 54.04 -2.22 -49.83
CA THR A 373 54.83 -1.33 -50.69
C THR A 373 54.87 0.10 -50.14
N SER A 374 55.81 0.92 -50.63
CA SER A 374 55.90 2.35 -50.26
C SER A 374 54.63 3.13 -50.62
N VAL A 375 53.93 2.74 -51.69
CA VAL A 375 52.66 3.36 -52.13
C VAL A 375 51.52 3.02 -51.17
N VAL A 376 51.38 1.75 -50.78
CA VAL A 376 50.35 1.32 -49.81
C VAL A 376 50.59 1.99 -48.45
N LYS A 377 51.86 2.10 -48.02
CA LYS A 377 52.22 2.82 -46.78
C LYS A 377 51.88 4.30 -46.85
N LYS A 378 52.06 4.94 -48.01
CA LYS A 378 51.66 6.34 -48.22
C LYS A 378 50.14 6.50 -48.09
N HIS A 379 49.36 5.63 -48.72
CA HIS A 379 47.91 5.67 -48.62
C HIS A 379 47.41 5.43 -47.18
N ALA A 380 48.04 4.52 -46.43
CA ALA A 380 47.74 4.29 -45.02
C ALA A 380 47.99 5.55 -44.15
N LYS A 381 49.06 6.31 -44.43
CA LYS A 381 49.32 7.59 -43.75
C LYS A 381 48.24 8.63 -44.07
N GLU A 382 47.85 8.75 -45.33
CA GLU A 382 46.79 9.67 -45.75
C GLU A 382 45.46 9.36 -45.02
N MET A 383 45.09 8.08 -44.89
CA MET A 383 43.89 7.67 -44.15
C MET A 383 43.96 8.01 -42.66
N LEU A 384 45.15 7.97 -42.07
CA LEU A 384 45.43 8.35 -40.69
C LEU A 384 45.65 9.86 -40.53
N SER A 385 45.53 10.64 -41.62
CA SER A 385 45.79 12.09 -41.65
C SER A 385 47.22 12.47 -41.21
N LEU A 386 48.21 11.68 -41.62
CA LEU A 386 49.65 11.84 -41.35
C LEU A 386 50.48 12.28 -42.55
#